data_AF-A0AAE0HQC0-F1
#
_entry.id   AF-A0AAE0HQC0-F1
#
_cell.length_a   1.000
_cell.length_b   1.000
_cell.length_c   1.000
_cell.angle_alpha   90.00
_cell.angle_beta   90.00
_cell.angle_gamma   90.00
#
_symmetry.space_group_name_H-M   'P 1'
#
loop_
_entity.id
_entity.type
_entity.pdbx_description
1 polymer ?
#
loop_
_entity_poly.entity_id
_entity_poly.type
_entity_poly.pdbx_seq_one_letter_code
_entity_poly.pdbx_strand_id
1 'polypeptide(L)'
;MNDADEEPEVYPHPWTAEAWERAGQAVLSGNIPPEPVIRFPVVLTPDGPISSASKLQQLAETESLPEATVTSEVDIHDREISKVTICSLEWDEWERMGEKAHVSYGIGGGGMLVIFEGRQRYAGIVTALKEGVTLEDEDDGGSAGESRGEGVTESPEPANPKPGSDGEPVTET
;
A
#
# COMPACT_ATOMS: atom_id res chain seq x y z
N MET A 1 -1.75 49.86 -34.19
CA MET A 1 -0.53 49.16 -34.64
C MET A 1 -0.22 48.12 -33.59
N ASN A 2 -0.36 46.84 -33.94
CA ASN A 2 0.06 45.71 -33.12
C ASN A 2 1.38 45.23 -33.71
N ASP A 3 2.48 45.60 -33.07
CA ASP A 3 3.82 45.10 -33.37
C ASP A 3 4.36 44.50 -32.07
N ALA A 4 3.89 43.30 -31.74
CA ALA A 4 4.58 42.41 -30.83
C ALA A 4 5.31 41.39 -31.71
N ASP A 5 6.57 41.68 -31.95
CA ASP A 5 7.55 40.77 -32.54
C ASP A 5 7.78 39.65 -31.51
N GLU A 6 6.91 38.63 -31.56
CA GLU A 6 7.02 37.44 -30.74
C GLU A 6 8.04 36.52 -31.44
N GLU A 7 9.32 36.70 -31.10
CA GLU A 7 10.37 35.76 -31.52
C GLU A 7 9.99 34.37 -30.99
N PRO A 8 9.94 33.33 -31.85
CA PRO A 8 9.56 32.00 -31.40
C PRO A 8 10.57 31.52 -30.37
N GLU A 9 10.12 31.25 -29.15
CA GLU A 9 10.93 30.59 -28.12
C GLU A 9 11.49 29.29 -28.71
N VAL A 10 12.79 29.29 -29.00
CA VAL A 10 13.49 28.08 -29.44
C VAL A 10 13.58 27.16 -28.24
N TYR A 11 12.60 26.27 -28.09
CA TYR A 11 12.64 25.22 -27.08
C TYR A 11 13.87 24.35 -27.35
N PRO A 12 14.88 24.34 -26.47
CA PRO A 12 16.05 23.50 -26.68
C PRO A 12 15.58 22.05 -26.69
N HIS A 13 15.82 21.38 -27.82
CA HIS A 13 15.50 19.97 -27.94
C HIS A 13 16.22 19.22 -26.80
N PRO A 14 15.54 18.35 -26.04
CA PRO A 14 16.10 17.74 -24.84
C PRO A 14 17.31 16.84 -25.12
N TRP A 15 17.55 16.54 -26.39
CA TRP A 15 18.72 15.80 -26.85
C TRP A 15 19.74 16.71 -27.53
N THR A 16 20.96 16.67 -27.01
CA THR A 16 22.12 17.25 -27.66
C THR A 16 22.53 16.43 -28.90
N ALA A 17 23.29 17.04 -29.82
CA ALA A 17 23.85 16.32 -30.97
C ALA A 17 24.71 15.13 -30.54
N GLU A 18 25.46 15.27 -29.45
CA GLU A 18 26.28 14.19 -28.88
C GLU A 18 25.41 13.04 -28.33
N ALA A 19 24.26 13.35 -27.71
CA ALA A 19 23.31 12.33 -27.27
C ALA A 19 22.72 11.55 -28.44
N TRP A 20 22.41 12.23 -29.55
CA TRP A 20 21.97 11.60 -30.79
C TRP A 20 23.02 10.70 -31.41
N GLU A 21 24.26 11.17 -31.52
CA GLU A 21 25.36 10.37 -32.08
C GLU A 21 25.63 9.12 -31.22
N ARG A 22 25.66 9.28 -29.88
CA ARG A 22 25.83 8.16 -28.95
C ARG A 22 24.71 7.14 -29.09
N ALA A 23 23.46 7.58 -29.21
CA ALA A 23 22.33 6.67 -29.41
C ALA A 23 22.39 5.96 -30.78
N GLY A 24 22.77 6.67 -31.84
CA GLY A 24 23.00 6.08 -33.16
C GLY A 24 24.07 5.00 -33.13
N GLN A 25 25.19 5.25 -32.46
CA GLN A 25 26.27 4.26 -32.27
C GLN A 25 25.83 3.06 -31.46
N ALA A 26 25.04 3.26 -30.39
CA ALA A 26 24.47 2.17 -29.59
C ALA A 26 23.58 1.24 -30.44
N VAL A 27 22.73 1.82 -31.31
CA VAL A 27 21.89 1.05 -32.25
C VAL A 27 22.74 0.29 -33.26
N LEU A 28 23.69 0.95 -33.91
CA LEU A 28 24.54 0.34 -34.94
C LEU A 28 25.44 -0.77 -34.39
N SER A 29 25.91 -0.63 -33.15
CA SER A 29 26.75 -1.63 -32.48
C SER A 29 25.97 -2.76 -31.80
N GLY A 30 24.64 -2.68 -31.79
CA GLY A 30 23.77 -3.60 -31.05
C GLY A 30 23.87 -3.46 -29.53
N ASN A 31 24.58 -2.44 -29.03
CA ASN A 31 24.69 -2.11 -27.60
C ASN A 31 23.57 -1.16 -27.18
N ILE A 32 22.33 -1.49 -27.55
CA ILE A 32 21.15 -0.71 -27.16
C ILE A 32 20.97 -0.94 -25.66
N PRO A 33 20.91 0.11 -24.83
CA PRO A 33 20.62 -0.06 -23.42
C PRO A 33 19.28 -0.81 -23.26
N PRO A 34 19.16 -1.71 -22.29
CA PRO A 34 17.89 -2.41 -22.06
C PRO A 34 16.77 -1.40 -21.84
N GLU A 35 15.58 -1.70 -22.34
CA GLU A 35 14.43 -0.85 -22.11
C GLU A 35 14.22 -0.64 -20.61
N PRO A 36 13.96 0.60 -20.17
CA PRO A 36 13.69 0.85 -18.77
C PRO A 36 12.42 0.10 -18.37
N VAL A 37 12.51 -0.69 -17.31
CA VAL A 37 11.35 -1.40 -16.74
C VAL A 37 10.38 -0.34 -16.20
N ILE A 38 9.18 -0.27 -16.77
CA ILE A 38 8.14 0.65 -16.32
C ILE A 38 7.50 0.07 -15.07
N ARG A 39 7.57 0.83 -13.97
CA ARG A 39 6.96 0.44 -12.69
C ARG A 39 5.81 1.35 -12.30
N PHE A 40 4.79 0.74 -11.70
CA PHE A 40 3.56 1.37 -11.28
C PHE A 40 3.49 1.37 -9.75
N PRO A 41 3.43 2.55 -9.10
CA PRO A 41 3.21 2.60 -7.67
C PRO A 41 1.75 2.24 -7.35
N VAL A 42 1.56 1.36 -6.37
CA VAL A 42 0.25 0.99 -5.80
C VAL A 42 0.26 1.35 -4.32
N VAL A 43 -0.75 2.08 -3.85
CA VAL A 43 -0.88 2.44 -2.44
C VAL A 43 -1.43 1.26 -1.64
N LEU A 44 -0.76 0.93 -0.54
CA LEU A 44 -1.28 0.02 0.47
C LEU A 44 -2.14 0.81 1.45
N THR A 45 -3.43 0.51 1.47
CA THR A 45 -4.41 1.20 2.32
C THR A 45 -4.74 0.32 3.52
N PRO A 46 -4.38 0.70 4.76
CA PRO A 46 -4.57 -0.15 5.94
C PRO A 46 -6.02 -0.64 6.12
N ASP A 47 -6.99 0.24 5.86
CA ASP A 47 -8.42 -0.04 5.97
C ASP A 47 -9.07 -0.44 4.63
N GLY A 48 -8.28 -0.63 3.57
CA GLY A 48 -8.77 -0.95 2.24
C GLY A 48 -8.59 -2.43 1.85
N PRO A 49 -9.00 -2.80 0.63
CA PRO A 49 -8.94 -4.19 0.16
C PRO A 49 -7.52 -4.75 0.10
N ILE A 50 -6.54 -3.87 -0.13
CA ILE A 50 -5.12 -4.19 -0.14
C ILE A 50 -4.43 -3.39 0.96
N SER A 51 -4.25 -4.04 2.11
CA SER A 51 -3.62 -3.46 3.29
C SER A 51 -2.15 -3.85 3.47
N SER A 52 -1.68 -4.88 2.76
CA SER A 52 -0.32 -5.40 2.86
C SER A 52 0.25 -5.79 1.50
N ALA A 53 1.59 -5.89 1.44
CA ALA A 53 2.30 -6.39 0.27
C ALA A 53 1.90 -7.84 -0.08
N SER A 54 1.55 -8.66 0.93
CA SER A 54 1.11 -10.04 0.75
C SER A 54 -0.23 -10.12 0.02
N LYS A 55 -1.19 -9.28 0.42
CA LYS A 55 -2.48 -9.15 -0.27
C LYS A 55 -2.30 -8.65 -1.71
N LEU A 56 -1.39 -7.70 -1.92
CA LEU A 56 -1.06 -7.23 -3.26
C LEU A 56 -0.43 -8.33 -4.11
N GLN A 57 0.48 -9.13 -3.55
CA GLN A 57 1.09 -10.27 -4.21
C GLN A 57 0.04 -11.28 -4.66
N GLN A 58 -0.90 -11.65 -3.80
CA GLN A 58 -1.99 -12.56 -4.16
C GLN A 58 -2.86 -12.00 -5.29
N LEU A 59 -3.17 -10.70 -5.23
CA LEU A 59 -4.01 -10.05 -6.23
C LEU A 59 -3.30 -9.94 -7.58
N ALA A 60 -2.06 -9.46 -7.60
CA ALA A 60 -1.25 -9.25 -8.81
C ALA A 60 -0.51 -10.51 -9.29
N GLU A 61 -0.57 -11.61 -8.52
CA GLU A 61 0.16 -12.87 -8.75
C GLU A 61 1.66 -12.65 -8.94
N THR A 62 2.27 -11.80 -8.12
CA THR A 62 3.71 -11.52 -8.23
C THR A 62 4.52 -12.74 -7.78
N GLU A 63 5.63 -13.02 -8.49
CA GLU A 63 6.48 -14.18 -8.17
C GLU A 63 7.10 -14.10 -6.78
N SER A 64 7.39 -12.88 -6.33
CA SER A 64 7.93 -12.56 -5.01
C SER A 64 7.12 -11.48 -4.33
N LEU A 65 7.23 -11.40 -3.01
CA LEU A 65 6.57 -10.35 -2.23
C LEU A 65 7.07 -8.98 -2.72
N PRO A 66 6.20 -8.08 -3.19
CA PRO A 66 6.63 -6.78 -3.70
C PRO A 66 7.18 -5.93 -2.56
N GLU A 67 8.23 -5.15 -2.85
CA GLU A 67 8.85 -4.28 -1.86
C GLU A 67 7.86 -3.17 -1.46
N ALA A 68 7.61 -3.05 -0.15
CA ALA A 68 6.83 -1.97 0.43
C ALA A 68 7.74 -0.84 0.89
N THR A 69 7.51 0.36 0.37
CA THR A 69 8.31 1.55 0.66
C THR A 69 7.40 2.68 1.14
N VAL A 70 7.81 3.39 2.18
CA VAL A 70 7.11 4.61 2.63
C VAL A 70 7.56 5.79 1.76
N THR A 71 6.59 6.53 1.23
CA THR A 71 6.80 7.74 0.43
C THR A 71 5.86 8.87 0.84
N SER A 72 6.02 10.02 0.21
CA SER A 72 5.15 11.19 0.37
C SER A 72 4.01 11.16 -0.64
N GLU A 73 2.78 11.29 -0.14
CA GLU A 73 1.66 11.80 -0.93
C GLU A 73 1.85 13.30 -1.13
N VAL A 74 1.61 13.80 -2.34
CA VAL A 74 1.81 15.20 -2.70
C VAL A 74 0.60 15.75 -3.45
N ASP A 75 0.39 17.07 -3.37
CA ASP A 75 -0.59 17.75 -4.22
C ASP A 75 0.01 18.09 -5.61
N ILE A 76 -0.79 18.73 -6.47
CA ILE A 76 -0.36 19.17 -7.81
C ILE A 76 0.77 20.23 -7.81
N HIS A 77 1.15 20.75 -6.65
CA HIS A 77 2.22 21.74 -6.47
C HIS A 77 3.41 21.15 -5.71
N ASP A 78 3.56 19.82 -5.69
CA ASP A 78 4.63 19.08 -4.98
C ASP A 78 4.66 19.32 -3.47
N ARG A 79 3.55 19.77 -2.86
CA ARG A 79 3.48 19.93 -1.42
C ARG A 79 3.08 18.61 -0.79
N GLU A 80 3.88 18.15 0.18
CA GLU A 80 3.57 16.95 0.96
C GLU A 80 2.24 17.10 1.69
N ILE A 81 1.34 16.14 1.48
CA ILE A 81 0.04 16.03 2.15
C ILE A 81 0.17 15.06 3.33
N SER A 82 0.74 13.89 3.09
CA SER A 82 0.86 12.81 4.07
C SER A 82 2.00 11.83 3.72
N LYS A 83 2.24 10.85 4.59
CA LYS A 83 3.09 9.69 4.28
C LYS A 83 2.22 8.48 3.97
N VAL A 84 2.57 7.76 2.92
CA VAL A 84 1.85 6.57 2.45
C VAL A 84 2.83 5.44 2.18
N THR A 85 2.37 4.20 2.32
CA THR A 85 3.15 3.03 1.92
C THR A 85 2.72 2.61 0.53
N ILE A 86 3.70 2.40 -0.35
CA ILE A 86 3.46 1.93 -1.72
C ILE A 86 4.24 0.65 -1.99
N CYS A 87 3.76 -0.11 -2.96
CA CYS A 87 4.52 -1.16 -3.63
C CYS A 87 4.71 -0.79 -5.10
N SER A 88 5.78 -1.30 -5.72
CA SER A 88 6.00 -1.15 -7.17
C SER A 88 5.63 -2.43 -7.90
N LEU A 89 4.79 -2.34 -8.93
CA LEU A 89 4.45 -3.43 -9.83
C LEU A 89 4.99 -3.18 -11.24
N GLU A 90 5.32 -4.23 -11.96
CA GLU A 90 5.55 -4.19 -13.40
C GLU A 90 4.22 -4.19 -14.17
N TRP A 91 4.29 -3.98 -15.49
CA TRP A 91 3.09 -3.86 -16.33
C TRP A 91 2.16 -5.08 -16.23
N ASP A 92 2.70 -6.29 -16.36
CA ASP A 92 1.90 -7.52 -16.36
C ASP A 92 1.27 -7.82 -14.99
N GLU A 93 1.95 -7.43 -13.91
CA GLU A 93 1.43 -7.53 -12.53
C GLU A 93 0.31 -6.51 -12.30
N TRP A 94 0.49 -5.29 -12.79
CA TRP A 94 -0.51 -4.24 -12.75
C TRP A 94 -1.77 -4.62 -13.54
N GLU A 95 -1.61 -5.19 -14.73
CA GLU A 95 -2.73 -5.64 -15.56
C GLU A 95 -3.54 -6.74 -14.86
N ARG A 96 -2.87 -7.79 -14.36
CA ARG A 96 -3.51 -8.87 -13.59
C ARG A 96 -4.25 -8.36 -12.36
N MET A 97 -3.67 -7.40 -11.64
CA MET A 97 -4.36 -6.72 -10.54
C MET A 97 -5.64 -6.01 -11.03
N GLY A 98 -5.56 -5.28 -12.15
CA GLY A 98 -6.67 -4.56 -12.77
C GLY A 98 -7.78 -5.49 -13.29
N GLU A 99 -7.47 -6.73 -13.64
CA GLU A 99 -8.46 -7.74 -14.00
C GLU A 99 -9.31 -8.19 -12.81
N LYS A 100 -8.76 -8.14 -11.59
CA LYS A 100 -9.40 -8.65 -10.36
C LYS A 100 -9.94 -7.56 -9.44
N ALA A 101 -9.57 -6.30 -9.66
CA ALA A 101 -9.95 -5.21 -8.78
C ALA A 101 -10.39 -3.95 -9.54
N HIS A 102 -11.14 -3.11 -8.85
CA HIS A 102 -11.39 -1.73 -9.25
C HIS A 102 -10.22 -0.88 -8.75
N VAL A 103 -9.47 -0.32 -9.69
CA VAL A 103 -8.30 0.50 -9.41
C VAL A 103 -8.58 1.94 -9.80
N SER A 104 -8.45 2.84 -8.84
CA SER A 104 -8.47 4.27 -9.05
C SER A 104 -7.07 4.73 -9.46
N TYR A 105 -6.95 5.32 -10.67
CA TYR A 105 -5.67 5.73 -11.24
C TYR A 105 -5.83 6.95 -12.17
N GLY A 106 -4.87 7.87 -12.14
CA GLY A 106 -4.79 8.99 -13.09
C GLY A 106 -5.78 10.14 -12.84
N ILE A 107 -5.72 11.14 -13.74
CA ILE A 107 -6.55 12.34 -13.71
C ILE A 107 -8.01 11.97 -13.98
N GLY A 108 -8.91 12.34 -13.07
CA GLY A 108 -10.34 12.05 -13.14
C GLY A 108 -10.74 10.66 -12.62
N GLY A 109 -9.77 9.75 -12.45
CA GLY A 109 -9.97 8.43 -11.87
C GLY A 109 -9.87 8.38 -10.34
N GLY A 110 -9.41 9.46 -9.70
CA GLY A 110 -9.24 9.55 -8.24
C GLY A 110 -7.90 9.03 -7.72
N GLY A 111 -6.93 8.77 -8.60
CA GLY A 111 -5.61 8.28 -8.20
C GLY A 111 -4.86 9.28 -7.32
N MET A 112 -4.00 8.77 -6.45
CA MET A 112 -3.18 9.57 -5.55
C MET A 112 -1.88 10.00 -6.24
N LEU A 113 -1.42 11.22 -6.00
CA LEU A 113 -0.10 11.67 -6.43
C LEU A 113 0.93 11.37 -5.34
N VAL A 114 1.99 10.65 -5.70
CA VAL A 114 3.06 10.27 -4.78
C VAL A 114 4.42 10.60 -5.38
N ILE A 115 5.43 10.72 -4.52
CA ILE A 115 6.82 10.69 -4.96
C ILE A 115 7.23 9.24 -5.22
N PHE A 116 7.59 8.94 -6.46
CA PHE A 116 8.05 7.62 -6.87
C PHE A 116 9.28 7.79 -7.76
N GLU A 117 10.38 7.13 -7.40
CA GLU A 117 11.67 7.26 -8.09
C GLU A 117 12.14 8.73 -8.24
N GLY A 118 11.87 9.54 -7.20
CA GLY A 118 12.25 10.96 -7.15
C GLY A 118 11.39 11.89 -8.01
N ARG A 119 10.26 11.40 -8.56
CA ARG A 119 9.34 12.20 -9.38
C ARG A 119 7.90 12.06 -8.91
N GLN A 120 7.08 13.05 -9.19
CA GLN A 120 5.65 12.95 -8.98
C GLN A 120 5.04 11.94 -9.96
N ARG A 121 4.28 10.97 -9.44
CA ARG A 121 3.60 9.93 -10.21
C ARG A 121 2.21 9.67 -9.64
N TYR A 122 1.28 9.30 -10.51
CA TYR A 122 0.02 8.72 -10.05
C TYR A 122 0.26 7.31 -9.52
N ALA A 123 -0.25 7.03 -8.34
CA ALA A 123 -0.34 5.71 -7.75
C ALA A 123 -1.74 5.15 -7.89
N GLY A 124 -1.81 3.84 -8.11
CA GLY A 124 -3.05 3.08 -8.09
C GLY A 124 -3.56 2.92 -6.67
N ILE A 125 -4.87 3.10 -6.48
CA ILE A 125 -5.55 2.77 -5.24
C ILE A 125 -6.57 1.69 -5.56
N VAL A 126 -6.46 0.53 -4.92
CA VAL A 126 -7.49 -0.51 -5.03
C VAL A 126 -8.68 -0.11 -4.18
N THR A 127 -9.82 0.17 -4.81
CA THR A 127 -11.02 0.65 -4.11
C THR A 127 -11.99 -0.47 -3.79
N ALA A 128 -12.00 -1.53 -4.59
CA ALA A 128 -12.81 -2.72 -4.36
C ALA A 128 -12.25 -3.93 -5.12
N LEU A 129 -12.50 -5.14 -4.63
CA LEU A 129 -12.29 -6.37 -5.39
C LEU A 129 -13.49 -6.62 -6.31
N LYS A 130 -13.25 -7.24 -7.46
CA LYS A 130 -14.32 -7.70 -8.34
C LYS A 130 -14.97 -8.97 -7.78
N GLU A 131 -16.16 -9.28 -8.29
CA GLU A 131 -16.95 -10.43 -7.85
C GLU A 131 -16.14 -11.74 -7.99
N GLY A 132 -16.21 -12.58 -6.96
CA GLY A 132 -15.53 -13.88 -6.92
C GLY A 132 -14.05 -13.83 -6.52
N VAL A 133 -13.47 -12.65 -6.30
CA VAL A 133 -12.10 -12.51 -5.81
C VAL A 133 -12.10 -12.40 -4.28
N THR A 134 -11.38 -13.31 -3.62
CA THR A 134 -11.12 -13.29 -2.18
C THR A 134 -9.62 -13.37 -1.94
N LEU A 135 -9.13 -12.60 -0.98
CA LEU A 135 -7.73 -12.62 -0.56
C LEU A 135 -7.66 -13.30 0.81
N GLU A 136 -6.65 -14.14 1.00
CA GLU A 136 -6.44 -14.83 2.26
C GLU A 136 -5.79 -13.87 3.26
N ASP A 137 -6.34 -13.83 4.47
CA ASP A 137 -5.70 -13.12 5.58
C ASP A 137 -4.47 -13.90 6.04
N GLU A 138 -3.44 -13.17 6.45
CA GLU A 138 -2.24 -13.76 7.02
C GLU A 138 -2.63 -14.33 8.40
N ASP A 139 -2.80 -15.66 8.49
CA ASP A 139 -3.05 -16.38 9.75
C ASP A 139 -1.94 -16.03 10.77
N ASP A 140 -2.24 -15.11 11.67
CA ASP A 140 -1.43 -14.86 12.86
C ASP A 140 -1.58 -16.09 13.76
N GLY A 141 -0.63 -17.01 13.64
CA GLY A 141 -0.56 -18.28 14.37
C GLY A 141 -0.42 -18.07 15.88
N GLY A 142 -1.47 -17.58 16.54
CA GLY A 142 -1.65 -17.56 17.98
C GLY A 142 -2.03 -18.95 18.51
N SER A 143 -1.09 -19.89 18.52
CA SER A 143 -1.22 -21.12 19.31
C SER A 143 -0.92 -20.80 20.79
N ALA A 144 -1.97 -20.67 21.61
CA ALA A 144 -1.91 -20.94 23.04
C ALA A 144 -3.20 -21.65 23.46
N GLY A 145 -3.05 -22.95 23.76
CA GLY A 145 -4.13 -23.93 23.77
C GLY A 145 -5.18 -23.76 24.85
N GLU A 146 -6.42 -23.96 24.43
CA GLU A 146 -7.57 -24.26 25.29
C GLU A 146 -7.46 -25.73 25.73
N SER A 147 -7.00 -25.97 26.97
CA SER A 147 -7.13 -27.28 27.61
C SER A 147 -8.42 -27.31 28.43
N ARG A 148 -9.47 -27.80 27.80
CA ARG A 148 -10.75 -28.18 28.40
C ARG A 148 -10.58 -29.50 29.17
N GLY A 149 -10.84 -29.48 30.47
CA GLY A 149 -10.96 -30.67 31.31
C GLY A 149 -12.19 -30.56 32.22
N GLU A 150 -13.33 -31.08 31.75
CA GLU A 150 -14.47 -31.55 32.56
C GLU A 150 -14.03 -32.86 33.24
N GLY A 151 -14.35 -33.30 34.46
CA GLY A 151 -15.21 -32.91 35.57
C GLY A 151 -15.35 -34.18 36.45
N VAL A 152 -15.39 -34.09 37.78
CA VAL A 152 -16.02 -35.15 38.62
C VAL A 152 -16.48 -34.59 39.97
N THR A 153 -17.73 -34.90 40.28
CA THR A 153 -18.52 -34.59 41.47
C THR A 153 -18.05 -35.35 42.71
N GLU A 154 -18.15 -34.77 43.91
CA GLU A 154 -18.88 -35.32 45.09
C GLU A 154 -18.61 -34.45 46.35
N SER A 155 -19.68 -33.95 46.98
CA SER A 155 -19.68 -33.31 48.31
C SER A 155 -19.54 -34.34 49.44
N PRO A 156 -19.13 -33.94 50.66
CA PRO A 156 -20.17 -33.62 51.65
C PRO A 156 -19.85 -32.42 52.58
N GLU A 157 -20.90 -31.68 52.94
CA GLU A 157 -21.02 -30.78 54.11
C GLU A 157 -21.22 -31.63 55.40
N PRO A 158 -21.36 -31.09 56.65
CA PRO A 158 -21.21 -29.72 57.13
C PRO A 158 -20.51 -29.57 58.51
N ALA A 159 -20.13 -28.35 58.90
CA ALA A 159 -20.12 -27.94 60.30
C ALA A 159 -20.28 -26.42 60.45
N ASN A 160 -21.45 -26.00 60.92
CA ASN A 160 -21.71 -24.66 61.45
C ASN A 160 -21.70 -24.78 62.99
N PRO A 161 -21.21 -23.78 63.74
CA PRO A 161 -22.19 -22.88 64.36
C PRO A 161 -21.74 -21.40 64.48
N LYS A 162 -22.56 -20.49 63.93
CA LYS A 162 -23.43 -19.47 64.60
C LYS A 162 -22.80 -18.44 65.60
N PRO A 163 -23.50 -17.35 65.95
CA PRO A 163 -23.64 -16.08 65.22
C PRO A 163 -23.25 -14.84 66.08
N GLY A 164 -23.35 -13.63 65.50
CA GLY A 164 -23.42 -12.36 66.24
C GLY A 164 -22.32 -11.38 65.81
N SER A 165 -22.50 -10.07 65.78
CA SER A 165 -23.64 -9.17 65.83
C SER A 165 -23.03 -7.78 65.57
N ASP A 166 -23.73 -6.94 64.84
CA ASP A 166 -23.82 -5.48 64.99
C ASP A 166 -22.56 -4.65 65.32
N GLY A 167 -22.25 -3.66 64.46
CA GLY A 167 -21.50 -2.47 64.92
C GLY A 167 -20.74 -1.68 63.86
N GLU A 168 -21.44 -0.94 62.99
CA GLU A 168 -21.08 0.48 62.78
C GLU A 168 -21.65 1.28 63.98
N PRO A 169 -21.25 2.54 64.29
CA PRO A 169 -20.38 3.49 63.57
C PRO A 169 -19.37 4.20 64.53
N VAL A 170 -18.85 5.36 64.10
CA VAL A 170 -18.28 6.54 64.83
C VAL A 170 -16.76 6.76 64.68
N THR A 171 -16.34 7.70 63.83
CA THR A 171 -16.06 9.15 64.01
C THR A 171 -14.63 9.49 64.45
N GLU A 172 -14.06 10.45 63.72
CA GLU A 172 -13.15 11.52 64.18
C GLU A 172 -11.70 11.14 64.53
N THR A 173 -10.75 11.59 63.71
CA THR A 173 -9.84 12.71 64.05
C THR A 173 -9.28 13.33 62.77
#